data_AF-A0A209BH79-F1
#
_entry.id   AF-A0A209BH79-F1
#
_cell.length_a   1.000
_cell.length_b   1.000
_cell.length_c   1.000
_cell.angle_alpha   90.00
_cell.angle_beta   90.00
_cell.angle_gamma   90.00
#
_symmetry.space_group_name_H-M   'P 1'
#
loop_
_entity.id
_entity.type
_entity.pdbx_description
1 polymer ?
#
loop_
_entity_poly.entity_id
_entity_poly.type
_entity_poly.pdbx_seq_one_letter_code
_entity_poly.pdbx_strand_id
1 'polypeptide(L)' 'MPKPNGFAYTATASGTVHITHHNHPATTLNGSRAARFLEEVTAGDPQLVMARWTGNYKHGNERTARNHPRNRR' A
#
# COMPACT_ATOMS: atom_id res chain seq x y z
N MET A 1 -12.81 -15.97 -1.72
CA MET A 1 -12.55 -14.54 -1.42
C MET A 1 -12.19 -13.83 -2.71
N PRO A 2 -12.80 -12.68 -3.05
CA PRO A 2 -12.41 -11.94 -4.26
C PRO A 2 -10.95 -11.48 -4.12
N LYS A 3 -10.11 -11.85 -5.09
CA LYS A 3 -8.72 -11.35 -5.14
C LYS A 3 -8.76 -9.82 -5.30
N PRO A 4 -7.96 -9.07 -4.53
CA PRO A 4 -7.85 -7.63 -4.74
C PRO A 4 -7.40 -7.37 -6.18
N ASN A 5 -8.11 -6.48 -6.86
CA ASN A 5 -7.83 -6.09 -8.23
C ASN A 5 -8.20 -4.61 -8.43
N GLY A 6 -7.73 -4.03 -9.52
CA GLY A 6 -8.02 -2.64 -9.87
C GLY A 6 -7.18 -1.61 -9.12
N PHE A 7 -6.12 -2.03 -8.41
CA PHE A 7 -5.16 -1.11 -7.82
C PHE A 7 -4.08 -0.73 -8.83
N ALA A 8 -3.73 0.54 -8.85
CA ALA A 8 -2.58 1.06 -9.57
C ALA A 8 -1.80 2.00 -8.65
N TYR A 9 -0.52 2.20 -8.94
CA TYR A 9 0.29 3.19 -8.27
C TYR A 9 1.15 3.96 -9.24
N THR A 10 1.44 5.20 -8.90
CA THR A 10 2.40 6.05 -9.61
C THR A 10 3.42 6.58 -8.61
N ALA A 11 4.69 6.31 -8.89
CA ALA A 11 5.81 6.86 -8.12
C ALA A 11 6.36 8.09 -8.84
N THR A 12 6.61 9.16 -8.09
CA THR A 12 7.23 10.39 -8.58
C THR A 12 8.71 10.43 -8.18
N ALA A 13 9.52 11.14 -8.96
CA ALA A 13 10.94 11.36 -8.63
C ALA A 13 11.15 12.11 -7.30
N SER A 14 10.12 12.80 -6.80
CA SER A 14 10.12 13.44 -5.48
C SER A 14 9.96 12.47 -4.30
N GLY A 15 9.82 11.16 -4.56
CA GLY A 15 9.64 10.17 -3.51
C GLY A 15 8.21 10.10 -2.96
N THR A 16 7.24 10.50 -3.77
CA THR A 16 5.81 10.36 -3.48
C THR A 16 5.22 9.23 -4.30
N VAL A 17 4.39 8.41 -3.69
CA VAL A 17 3.66 7.33 -4.36
C VAL A 17 2.17 7.57 -4.19
N HIS A 18 1.46 7.68 -5.31
CA HIS A 18 0.00 7.76 -5.31
C HIS A 18 -0.55 6.38 -5.64
N ILE A 19 -1.45 5.88 -4.80
CA ILE A 19 -2.15 4.62 -5.01
C ILE A 19 -3.60 4.95 -5.38
N THR A 20 -4.06 4.40 -6.48
CA THR A 20 -5.44 4.51 -6.97
C THR A 20 -6.11 3.14 -6.99
N HIS A 21 -7.43 3.13 -6.79
CA HIS A 21 -8.28 1.95 -6.90
C HIS A 21 -9.44 2.29 -7.83
N HIS A 22 -9.57 1.59 -8.96
CA HIS A 22 -10.56 1.89 -10.01
C HIS A 22 -10.63 3.39 -10.38
N ASN A 23 -9.47 4.02 -10.61
CA ASN A 23 -9.32 5.46 -10.91
C ASN A 23 -9.67 6.43 -9.78
N HIS A 24 -10.03 5.94 -8.59
CA HIS A 24 -10.20 6.78 -7.41
C HIS A 24 -8.90 6.82 -6.59
N PRO A 25 -8.46 8.00 -6.12
CA PRO A 25 -7.30 8.10 -5.23
C PRO A 25 -7.61 7.38 -3.91
N ALA A 26 -6.83 6.35 -3.61
CA ALA A 26 -7.02 5.53 -2.41
C ALA A 26 -6.11 6.03 -1.27
N THR A 27 -4.82 6.23 -1.55
CA THR A 27 -3.89 6.81 -0.59
C THR A 27 -2.66 7.40 -1.27
N THR A 28 -1.98 8.31 -0.57
CA THR A 28 -0.71 8.90 -0.99
C THR A 28 0.34 8.66 0.08
N LEU A 29 1.46 8.08 -0.32
CA LEU A 29 2.62 7.78 0.52
C LEU A 29 3.77 8.70 0.15
N ASN A 30 4.56 9.12 1.13
CA ASN A 30 5.73 9.97 0.91
C ASN A 30 6.93 9.50 1.73
N GLY A 31 8.12 9.88 1.27
CA GLY A 31 9.38 9.63 1.98
C GLY A 31 9.60 8.15 2.30
N SER A 32 9.92 7.85 3.56
CA SER A 32 10.20 6.48 4.02
C SER A 32 9.02 5.51 3.84
N ARG A 33 7.77 5.99 3.83
CA ARG A 33 6.60 5.15 3.56
C ARG A 33 6.50 4.75 2.09
N ALA A 34 6.83 5.67 1.19
CA ALA A 34 6.86 5.39 -0.24
C ALA A 34 7.93 4.34 -0.57
N ALA A 35 9.14 4.50 -0.03
CA ALA A 35 10.22 3.52 -0.20
C ALA A 35 9.82 2.12 0.27
N ARG A 36 9.27 2.02 1.49
CA ARG A 36 8.80 0.74 2.04
C ARG A 36 7.68 0.10 1.21
N PHE A 37 6.74 0.90 0.72
CA PHE A 37 5.70 0.39 -0.17
C PHE A 37 6.30 -0.16 -1.47
N LEU A 38 7.28 0.52 -2.06
CA LEU A 38 7.96 0.05 -3.28
C LEU A 38 8.74 -1.25 -3.07
N GLU A 39 9.36 -1.43 -1.91
CA GLU A 39 9.97 -2.72 -1.53
C GLU A 39 8.92 -3.83 -1.37
N GLU A 40 7.81 -3.55 -0.67
CA GLU A 40 6.77 -4.56 -0.45
C GLU A 40 6.04 -4.93 -1.75
N VAL A 41 5.77 -3.95 -2.64
CA VAL A 41 5.08 -4.16 -3.92
C VAL A 41 5.94 -4.92 -4.94
N THR A 42 7.25 -4.80 -4.85
CA THR A 42 8.19 -5.53 -5.73
C THR A 42 8.50 -6.94 -5.21
N ALA A 43 8.48 -7.14 -3.90
CA ALA A 43 8.73 -8.45 -3.27
C ALA A 43 7.49 -9.37 -3.26
N GLY A 44 6.29 -8.82 -3.41
CA GLY A 44 5.03 -9.55 -3.28
C GLY A 44 4.05 -9.33 -4.43
N ASP A 45 2.80 -9.71 -4.22
CA ASP A 45 1.70 -9.42 -5.15
C ASP A 45 1.32 -7.93 -5.05
N PRO A 46 1.50 -7.12 -6.11
CA PRO A 46 1.22 -5.70 -6.08
C PRO A 46 -0.20 -5.36 -5.65
N GLN A 47 -1.19 -6.11 -6.11
CA GLN A 47 -2.59 -5.84 -5.80
C GLN A 47 -2.89 -6.12 -4.33
N LEU A 48 -2.32 -7.18 -3.79
CA LEU A 48 -2.48 -7.55 -2.38
C LEU A 48 -1.79 -6.54 -1.46
N VAL A 49 -0.60 -6.07 -1.85
CA VAL A 49 0.15 -5.05 -1.10
C VAL A 49 -0.60 -3.72 -1.11
N MET A 50 -1.08 -3.26 -2.27
CA MET A 50 -1.87 -2.02 -2.37
C MET A 50 -3.18 -2.10 -1.57
N ALA A 51 -3.89 -3.24 -1.62
CA ALA A 51 -5.09 -3.45 -0.82
C ALA A 51 -4.83 -3.38 0.70
N ARG A 52 -3.66 -3.87 1.14
CA ARG A 52 -3.22 -3.80 2.54
C ARG A 52 -2.86 -2.37 2.95
N TRP A 53 -2.15 -1.65 2.10
CA TRP A 53 -1.70 -0.28 2.37
C TRP A 53 -2.86 0.73 2.36
N THR A 54 -3.85 0.53 1.50
CA THR A 54 -5.06 1.36 1.42
C THR A 54 -6.08 1.06 2.53
N GLY A 55 -5.84 0.05 3.36
CA GLY A 55 -6.76 -0.33 4.45
C GLY A 55 -8.08 -0.96 3.99
N ASN A 56 -8.23 -1.22 2.69
CA ASN A 56 -9.48 -1.71 2.11
C ASN A 56 -9.71 -3.22 2.34
N TYR A 57 -8.73 -3.93 2.89
CA TYR A 57 -8.86 -5.35 3.24
C TYR A 57 -9.13 -5.55 4.74
N LYS A 58 -10.42 -5.53 5.11
CA LYS A 58 -10.96 -5.57 6.48
C LYS A 58 -10.55 -6.77 7.37
N HIS A 59 -9.81 -7.77 6.88
CA HIS A 59 -9.55 -8.99 7.65
C HIS A 59 -8.08 -9.49 7.67
N GLY A 60 -7.15 -8.88 6.94
CA GLY A 60 -5.80 -9.45 6.75
C GLY A 60 -4.63 -8.68 7.36
N ASN A 61 -4.88 -7.50 7.96
CA ASN A 61 -3.82 -6.51 8.22
C ASN A 61 -3.26 -6.52 9.64
N GLU A 62 -3.73 -7.40 10.53
CA GLU A 62 -3.34 -7.36 11.94
C GLU A 62 -1.85 -7.66 12.18
N ARG A 63 -1.21 -8.47 11.32
CA ARG A 63 0.21 -8.88 11.52
C ARG A 63 1.21 -7.84 11.01
N THR A 64 1.00 -7.27 9.84
CA THR A 64 1.96 -6.32 9.24
C THR A 64 1.79 -4.91 9.79
N ALA A 65 0.56 -4.50 10.16
CA ALA A 65 0.30 -3.19 10.74
C ALA A 65 0.96 -3.01 12.11
N ARG A 66 1.01 -4.07 12.96
CA ARG A 66 1.71 -4.04 14.26
C ARG A 66 3.21 -3.76 14.13
N ASN A 67 3.84 -4.21 13.04
CA ASN A 67 5.27 -3.98 12.78
C ASN A 67 5.54 -2.71 11.94
N HIS A 68 4.50 -1.93 11.64
CA HIS A 68 4.66 -0.65 10.97
C HIS A 68 5.02 0.42 12.03
N PRO A 69 6.01 1.29 11.78
CA PRO A 69 6.44 2.32 12.73
C PRO A 69 5.31 3.25 13.22
N ARG A 70 4.16 3.33 12.52
CA ARG A 70 2.98 4.07 13.03
C ARG A 70 2.30 3.41 14.23
N ASN A 71 2.44 2.10 14.38
CA ASN A 71 1.74 1.29 15.38
C ASN A 71 2.63 0.88 16.56
N ARG A 72 3.88 1.36 16.55
CA ARG A 72 4.87 1.23 17.63
C ARG A 72 4.85 2.53 18.42
N ARG A 73 3.72 2.82 19.08
CA ARG A 73 3.63 3.80 20.16
C ARG A 73 3.48 3.03 21.46
#